data_AF-A0A2V8UNS4-F1
#
_entry.id   AF-A0A2V8UNS4-F1
#
_cell.length_a   1.000
_cell.length_b   1.000
_cell.length_c   1.000
_cell.angle_alpha   90.00
_cell.angle_beta   90.00
_cell.angle_gamma   90.00
#
_symmetry.space_group_name_H-M   'P 1'
#
loop_
_entity.id
_entity.type
_entity.pdbx_description
1 polymer ?
#
loop_
_entity_poly.entity_id
_entity_poly.type
_entity_poly.pdbx_seq_one_letter_code
_entity_poly.pdbx_strand_id
1 'polypeptide(L)'
;MNAFPPGFTPEKTLVMRVSLSGAQYRTWSRKRGCTQELLCRIETVPGVQAVGLDCGTLNTSVHVEGAPATSPLREEPFAAIRFVSPGYLRAIGVPLLPRAVARQQ
;
A
#
# COMPACT_ATOMS: atom_id res chain seq x y z
N MET A 1 23.29 2.26 10.45
CA MET A 1 22.84 0.88 10.13
C MET A 1 21.33 0.96 9.98
N ASN A 2 20.79 0.87 8.77
CA ASN A 2 19.35 1.00 8.54
C ASN A 2 18.68 -0.32 8.95
N ALA A 3 18.25 -0.41 10.20
CA ALA A 3 17.41 -1.52 10.65
C ALA A 3 16.06 -1.45 9.91
N PHE A 4 15.60 -2.58 9.40
CA PHE A 4 14.29 -2.67 8.79
C PHE A 4 13.19 -2.39 9.83
N PRO A 5 12.04 -1.82 9.40
CA PRO A 5 10.88 -1.71 10.28
C PRO A 5 10.49 -3.07 10.84
N PRO A 6 10.02 -3.16 12.10
CA PRO A 6 9.53 -4.41 12.66
C PRO A 6 8.50 -5.08 11.76
N GLY A 7 8.71 -6.37 11.46
CA GLY A 7 7.84 -7.17 10.60
C GLY A 7 8.17 -7.10 9.11
N PHE A 8 8.92 -6.11 8.62
CA PHE A 8 9.34 -6.08 7.23
C PHE A 8 10.37 -7.18 6.95
N THR A 9 10.04 -8.12 6.05
CA THR A 9 10.89 -9.30 5.74
C THR A 9 11.20 -9.39 4.23
N PRO A 10 12.09 -8.54 3.70
CA PRO A 10 12.35 -8.46 2.27
C PRO A 10 12.94 -9.75 1.68
N GLU A 11 13.64 -10.56 2.48
CA GLU A 11 14.28 -11.80 2.04
C GLU A 11 13.26 -12.89 1.65
N LYS A 12 12.01 -12.75 2.10
CA LYS A 12 10.90 -13.67 1.81
C LYS A 12 9.84 -13.07 0.87
N THR A 13 10.12 -11.91 0.28
CA THR A 13 9.18 -11.21 -0.60
C THR A 13 9.69 -11.19 -2.03
N LEU A 14 8.96 -11.85 -2.92
CA LEU A 14 9.18 -11.72 -4.36
C LEU A 14 8.43 -10.48 -4.88
N VAL A 15 9.13 -9.61 -5.61
CA VAL A 15 8.56 -8.41 -6.23
C VAL A 15 8.53 -8.57 -7.74
N MET A 16 7.38 -8.26 -8.35
CA MET A 16 7.23 -8.25 -9.80
C MET A 16 6.55 -6.95 -10.25
N ARG A 17 6.97 -6.41 -11.40
CA ARG A 17 6.31 -5.28 -12.05
C ARG A 17 5.44 -5.79 -13.19
N VAL A 18 4.14 -5.48 -13.12
CA VAL A 18 3.16 -5.86 -14.15
C VAL A 18 2.70 -4.61 -14.89
N SER A 19 2.81 -4.62 -16.22
CA SER A 19 2.36 -3.52 -17.07
C SER A 19 1.05 -3.92 -17.77
N LEU A 20 -0.04 -3.23 -17.45
CA LEU A 20 -1.34 -3.40 -18.12
C LEU A 20 -1.52 -2.35 -19.22
N SER A 21 -0.82 -2.55 -20.33
CA SER A 21 -0.81 -1.64 -21.49
C SER A 21 -1.59 -2.21 -22.69
N GLY A 22 -2.03 -1.32 -23.59
CA GLY A 22 -2.78 -1.70 -24.81
C GLY A 22 -4.26 -1.33 -24.75
N ALA A 23 -4.94 -1.51 -25.90
CA ALA A 23 -6.34 -1.10 -26.08
C ALA A 23 -7.30 -1.81 -25.11
N GLN A 24 -7.01 -3.06 -24.76
CA GLN A 24 -7.83 -3.89 -23.87
C GLN A 24 -7.85 -3.41 -22.41
N TYR A 25 -6.88 -2.61 -21.98
CA TYR A 25 -6.77 -2.08 -20.62
C TYR A 25 -7.07 -0.58 -20.52
N ARG A 26 -7.78 -0.01 -21.49
CA ARG A 26 -8.15 1.43 -21.46
C ARG A 26 -9.09 1.79 -20.32
N THR A 27 -9.93 0.86 -19.89
CA THR A 27 -10.93 1.11 -18.83
C THR A 27 -10.45 0.62 -17.47
N TRP A 28 -10.86 1.32 -16.41
CA TRP A 28 -10.60 0.91 -15.04
C TRP A 28 -11.13 -0.48 -14.71
N SER A 29 -12.32 -0.84 -15.23
CA SER A 29 -12.92 -2.16 -15.01
C SER A 29 -12.07 -3.29 -15.58
N ARG A 30 -11.46 -3.10 -16.77
CA ARG A 30 -10.56 -4.10 -17.37
C ARG A 30 -9.27 -4.28 -16.57
N LYS A 31 -8.66 -3.17 -16.12
CA LYS A 31 -7.49 -3.22 -15.25
C LYS A 31 -7.79 -3.95 -13.94
N ARG A 32 -8.92 -3.61 -13.30
CA ARG A 32 -9.37 -4.24 -12.04
C ARG A 32 -9.63 -5.74 -12.19
N GLY A 33 -10.32 -6.16 -13.25
CA GLY A 33 -10.59 -7.58 -13.49
C GLY A 33 -9.29 -8.38 -13.65
N CYS A 34 -8.35 -7.85 -14.43
CA CYS A 34 -7.05 -8.48 -14.63
C CYS A 34 -6.22 -8.56 -13.34
N THR A 35 -6.15 -7.49 -12.55
CA THR A 35 -5.41 -7.52 -11.28
C THR A 35 -6.06 -8.46 -10.26
N GLN A 36 -7.39 -8.53 -10.21
CA GLN A 36 -8.10 -9.44 -9.30
C GLN A 36 -7.88 -10.91 -9.68
N GLU A 37 -7.94 -11.25 -10.97
CA GLU A 37 -7.65 -12.59 -11.45
C GLU A 37 -6.17 -12.98 -11.19
N LEU A 38 -5.24 -12.05 -11.44
CA LEU A 38 -3.81 -12.26 -11.16
C LEU A 38 -3.57 -12.59 -9.68
N LEU A 39 -4.15 -11.80 -8.75
CA LEU A 39 -4.00 -12.04 -7.32
C LEU A 39 -4.57 -13.42 -6.94
N CYS A 40 -5.78 -13.75 -7.39
CA CYS A 40 -6.43 -15.03 -7.11
C CYS A 40 -5.58 -16.22 -7.58
N ARG A 41 -4.98 -16.14 -8.77
CA ARG A 41 -4.11 -17.21 -9.29
C ARG A 41 -2.79 -17.34 -8.52
N ILE A 42 -2.21 -16.23 -8.04
CA ILE A 42 -0.96 -16.29 -7.27
C ILE A 42 -1.22 -16.85 -5.87
N GLU A 43 -2.37 -16.56 -5.25
CA GLU A 43 -2.75 -17.11 -3.95
C GLU A 43 -2.82 -18.64 -3.93
N THR A 44 -3.07 -19.29 -5.06
CA THR A 44 -3.16 -20.76 -5.15
C THR A 44 -1.82 -21.44 -5.43
N VAL A 45 -0.73 -20.68 -5.65
CA VAL A 45 0.60 -21.25 -5.90
C VAL A 45 1.18 -21.86 -4.61
N PRO A 46 1.63 -23.13 -4.62
CA PRO A 46 2.23 -23.76 -3.44
C PRO A 46 3.41 -22.93 -2.89
N GLY A 47 3.37 -22.64 -1.59
CA GLY A 47 4.39 -21.85 -0.90
C GLY A 47 4.11 -20.36 -0.83
N VAL A 48 3.11 -19.83 -1.54
CA VAL A 48 2.66 -18.45 -1.36
C VAL A 48 1.91 -18.31 -0.04
N GLN A 49 2.40 -17.44 0.84
CA GLN A 49 1.76 -17.15 2.13
C GLN A 49 0.81 -15.94 2.07
N ALA A 50 1.12 -14.98 1.20
CA ALA A 50 0.32 -13.78 0.96
C ALA A 50 0.72 -13.17 -0.38
N VAL A 51 -0.20 -12.46 -1.02
CA VAL A 51 0.07 -11.68 -2.22
C VAL A 51 -0.53 -10.28 -2.09
N GLY A 52 0.15 -9.33 -2.70
CA GLY A 52 -0.18 -7.91 -2.64
C GLY A 52 0.07 -7.24 -3.98
N LEU A 53 -0.61 -6.13 -4.21
CA LEU A 53 -0.35 -5.28 -5.36
C LEU A 53 -0.34 -3.80 -4.95
N ASP A 54 0.63 -3.06 -5.49
CA ASP A 54 0.71 -1.60 -5.42
C ASP A 54 0.42 -1.04 -6.83
N CYS A 55 -0.55 -0.13 -6.91
CA CYS A 55 -1.02 0.47 -8.16
C CYS A 55 -0.43 1.85 -8.42
N GLY A 56 0.30 2.43 -7.46
CA GLY A 56 0.81 3.79 -7.54
C GLY A 56 0.53 4.62 -6.30
N THR A 57 0.95 5.88 -6.37
CA THR A 57 0.93 6.81 -5.26
C THR A 57 0.38 8.16 -5.71
N LEU A 58 -0.55 8.71 -4.93
CA LEU A 58 -1.00 10.09 -5.04
C LEU A 58 -0.30 10.91 -3.96
N ASN A 59 0.48 11.90 -4.38
CA ASN A 59 1.10 12.86 -3.48
C ASN A 59 0.21 14.11 -3.44
N THR A 60 -0.33 14.44 -2.27
CA THR A 60 -1.30 15.53 -2.12
C THR A 60 -1.21 16.17 -0.73
N SER A 61 -1.63 17.43 -0.64
CA SER A 61 -1.95 18.02 0.66
C SER A 61 -3.16 17.30 1.27
N VAL A 62 -3.15 17.16 2.59
CA VAL A 62 -4.23 16.55 3.36
C VAL A 62 -4.60 17.45 4.53
N HIS A 63 -5.89 17.59 4.77
CA HIS A 63 -6.40 18.24 5.96
C HIS A 63 -6.66 17.18 7.03
N VAL A 64 -6.07 17.35 8.21
CA VAL A 64 -6.29 16.45 9.35
C VAL A 64 -7.29 17.10 10.28
N GLU A 65 -8.49 16.53 10.38
CA GLU A 65 -9.52 17.00 11.30
C GLU A 65 -9.00 16.99 12.75
N GLY A 66 -9.18 18.11 13.46
CA GLY A 66 -8.68 18.29 14.83
C GLY A 66 -7.20 18.66 14.96
N ALA A 67 -6.45 18.74 13.85
CA ALA A 67 -5.11 19.33 13.87
C ALA A 67 -5.20 20.86 13.99
N PRO A 68 -4.27 21.52 14.72
CA PRO A 68 -4.24 22.97 14.78
C PRO A 68 -4.06 23.53 13.36
N ALA A 69 -4.82 24.58 13.05
CA ALA A 69 -4.74 25.26 11.75
C ALA A 69 -3.27 25.56 11.42
N THR A 70 -2.84 25.12 10.25
CA THR A 70 -1.54 25.45 9.69
C THR A 70 -1.47 26.97 9.59
N SER A 71 -0.61 27.59 10.39
CA SER A 71 -0.31 29.03 10.29
C SER A 71 0.02 29.36 8.82
N PRO A 72 -0.25 30.58 8.31
CA PRO A 72 0.18 30.97 6.97
C PRO A 72 1.70 30.82 6.72
N LEU A 73 2.50 30.66 7.77
CA LEU A 73 3.94 30.36 7.72
C LEU A 73 4.27 28.85 7.73
N ARG A 74 3.27 27.97 7.84
CA ARG A 74 3.42 26.53 8.01
C ARG A 74 2.78 25.83 6.80
N GLU A 75 3.59 25.03 6.10
CA GLU A 75 3.14 24.25 4.96
C GLU A 75 2.02 23.28 5.36
N GLU A 76 0.99 23.18 4.52
CA GLU A 76 -0.07 22.19 4.68
C GLU A 76 0.53 20.77 4.78
N PRO A 77 -0.02 19.89 5.64
CA PRO A 77 0.46 18.52 5.74
C PRO A 77 0.43 17.84 4.37
N PHE A 78 1.55 17.27 3.96
CA PHE A 78 1.67 16.58 2.67
C PHE A 78 1.76 15.07 2.89
N ALA A 79 0.99 14.31 2.14
CA ALA A 79 0.93 12.86 2.27
C ALA A 79 1.11 12.14 0.93
N ALA A 80 1.77 10.98 1.01
CA ALA A 80 1.85 10.00 -0.06
C ALA A 80 0.80 8.92 0.16
N ILE A 81 -0.34 9.01 -0.53
CA ILE A 81 -1.41 8.02 -0.49
C ILE A 81 -1.09 6.90 -1.47
N ARG A 82 -0.80 5.70 -0.98
CA ARG A 82 -0.56 4.52 -1.82
C ARG A 82 -1.86 3.74 -2.07
N PHE A 83 -2.09 3.38 -3.32
CA PHE A 83 -3.22 2.53 -3.71
C PHE A 83 -2.75 1.07 -3.72
N VAL A 84 -3.14 0.31 -2.70
CA VAL A 84 -2.70 -1.08 -2.54
C VAL A 84 -3.86 -2.04 -2.39
N SER A 85 -3.65 -3.33 -2.71
CA SER A 85 -4.62 -4.39 -2.44
C SER A 85 -4.67 -4.74 -0.94
N PRO A 86 -5.77 -5.34 -0.44
CA PRO A 86 -5.89 -5.72 0.97
C PRO A 86 -4.76 -6.63 1.49
N GLY A 87 -4.22 -7.50 0.64
CA GLY A 87 -3.12 -8.42 0.99
C GLY A 87 -1.73 -7.79 1.01
N TYR A 88 -1.57 -6.54 0.55
CA TYR A 88 -0.25 -5.90 0.38
C TYR A 88 0.59 -5.86 1.65
N LEU A 89 0.05 -5.34 2.75
CA LEU A 89 0.81 -5.22 4.00
C LEU A 89 1.26 -6.60 4.52
N ARG A 90 0.39 -7.61 4.41
CA ARG A 90 0.72 -8.99 4.78
C ARG A 90 1.83 -9.56 3.88
N ALA A 91 1.79 -9.30 2.56
CA ALA A 91 2.78 -9.78 1.61
C ALA A 91 4.18 -9.19 1.83
N ILE A 92 4.27 -7.98 2.39
CA ILE A 92 5.55 -7.35 2.78
C ILE A 92 5.88 -7.54 4.27
N GLY A 93 5.10 -8.34 5.00
CA GLY A 93 5.32 -8.67 6.41
C GLY A 93 4.93 -7.57 7.41
N VAL A 94 4.35 -6.45 6.97
CA VAL A 94 4.01 -5.33 7.86
C VAL A 94 2.73 -5.65 8.65
N PRO A 95 2.82 -5.80 9.99
CA PRO A 95 1.65 -6.08 10.81
C PRO A 95 0.82 -4.82 11.03
N LEU A 96 -0.50 -4.97 11.10
CA LEU A 96 -1.37 -3.91 11.63
C LEU A 96 -1.27 -3.94 13.15
N LEU A 97 -0.83 -2.82 13.73
CA LEU A 97 -0.83 -2.68 15.17
C LEU A 97 -2.28 -2.45 15.64
N PRO A 98 -2.72 -3.11 16.72
CA PRO A 98 -3.95 -2.70 17.39
C PRO A 98 -3.80 -1.24 17.82
N ARG A 99 -4.92 -0.49 17.81
CA ARG A 99 -4.99 0.95 18.12
C ARG A 99 -3.94 1.33 19.18
N ALA A 100 -2.99 2.17 18.80
CA ALA A 100 -2.13 2.82 19.77
C ALA A 100 -3.03 3.68 20.66
N VAL A 101 -3.31 3.20 21.87
CA VAL A 101 -3.84 4.08 22.92
C VAL A 101 -2.70 5.04 23.20
N ALA A 102 -2.82 6.27 22.69
CA ALA A 102 -1.92 7.34 23.07
C ALA A 102 -1.95 7.44 24.60
N ARG A 103 -0.91 6.95 25.26
CA ARG A 103 -0.69 7.28 26.67
C ARG A 103 -0.34 8.76 26.70
N GLN A 104 -1.34 9.59 26.96
CA GLN A 104 -1.10 10.94 27.46
C GLN A 104 -0.38 10.77 28.81
N GLN A 105 0.86 11.26 28.87
CA GLN A 105 1.52 11.66 30.11
C GLN A 105 1.33 13.16 30.26
#